data_AF-A0A653LLW7-F1
#
_entry.id   AF-A0A653LLW7-F1
#
_cell.length_a   1.000
_cell.length_b   1.000
_cell.length_c   1.000
_cell.angle_alpha   90.00
_cell.angle_beta   90.00
_cell.angle_gamma   90.00
#
_symmetry.space_group_name_H-M   'P 1'
#
loop_
_entity.id
_entity.type
_entity.pdbx_description
1 polymer ?
#
loop_
_entity_poly.entity_id
_entity_poly.type
_entity_poly.pdbx_seq_one_letter_code
_entity_poly.pdbx_strand_id
1 'polypeptide(L)'
;MIKRILLSLIFILQFSFLKAGIVVLNGLSHSYQVENGKVYKGKIEIENTGNQSQNVKLFLQDYSYQSDGTIYYSTPHTNSKTNTDWITMNTNLITLKAKQKTEVYYEITVPNNLSEPGSYWSVIMVEPVEDIKPNDSKQGVSITSIIRYAIQIITDFDSEKAKPDLKFEDVKIEKEEGKQILKVAIANKGNLYCKPTANIEIYNKKTGEKLGNFSSQASGLLPQTSKYFYIDISKIPPEKYNAVLIATDEEENAFALNVELEVKND
;
A
#
# COMPACT_ATOMS: atom_id res chain seq x y z
N MET A 1 -42.87 -10.63 28.83
CA MET A 1 -41.60 -9.86 28.85
C MET A 1 -40.36 -10.74 28.74
N ILE A 2 -40.27 -11.86 29.46
CA ILE A 2 -39.12 -12.80 29.40
C ILE A 2 -38.80 -13.33 27.99
N LYS A 3 -39.80 -13.63 27.16
CA LYS A 3 -39.59 -14.09 25.76
C LYS A 3 -38.98 -13.02 24.83
N ARG A 4 -39.20 -11.72 25.10
CA ARG A 4 -38.61 -10.62 24.31
C ARG A 4 -37.15 -10.35 24.72
N ILE A 5 -36.82 -10.54 25.99
CA ILE A 5 -35.44 -10.45 26.52
C ILE A 5 -34.57 -11.60 25.97
N LEU A 6 -35.12 -12.82 25.85
CA LEU A 6 -34.40 -13.96 25.28
C LEU A 6 -34.06 -13.76 23.78
N LEU A 7 -34.96 -13.10 23.03
CA LEU A 7 -34.75 -12.81 21.61
C LEU A 7 -33.65 -11.75 21.39
N SER A 8 -33.54 -10.77 22.29
CA SER A 8 -32.46 -9.77 22.26
C SER A 8 -31.09 -10.37 22.65
N LEU A 9 -31.06 -11.39 23.53
CA LEU A 9 -29.81 -12.08 23.90
C LEU A 9 -29.21 -12.91 22.75
N ILE A 10 -30.05 -13.48 21.89
CA ILE A 10 -29.63 -14.27 20.72
C ILE A 10 -28.99 -13.39 19.64
N PHE A 11 -29.42 -12.13 19.50
CA PHE A 11 -28.83 -11.18 18.55
C PHE A 11 -27.48 -10.61 19.01
N ILE A 12 -27.22 -10.57 20.33
CA ILE A 12 -25.93 -10.12 20.89
C ILE A 12 -24.87 -11.24 20.83
N LEU A 13 -25.28 -12.51 20.85
CA LEU A 13 -24.36 -13.65 20.65
C LEU A 13 -23.87 -13.83 19.19
N GLN A 14 -24.44 -13.07 18.24
CA GLN A 14 -23.99 -13.08 16.85
C GLN A 14 -22.77 -12.19 16.57
N PHE A 15 -22.12 -11.63 17.61
CA PHE A 15 -20.70 -11.25 17.54
C PHE A 15 -19.82 -12.51 17.50
N SER A 16 -20.10 -13.37 16.52
CA SER A 16 -19.39 -14.60 16.27
C SER A 16 -18.04 -14.26 15.65
N PHE A 17 -17.01 -14.37 16.48
CA PHE A 17 -15.67 -14.83 16.11
C PHE A 17 -15.21 -14.39 14.72
N LEU A 18 -14.81 -13.12 14.60
CA LEU A 18 -13.72 -12.84 13.65
C LEU A 18 -12.58 -13.79 14.05
N LYS A 19 -12.33 -14.81 13.25
CA LYS A 19 -11.09 -15.58 13.32
C LYS A 19 -9.99 -14.63 12.86
N ALA A 20 -9.62 -13.72 13.76
CA ALA A 20 -8.50 -12.85 13.56
C ALA A 20 -7.27 -13.76 13.41
N GLY A 21 -6.56 -13.61 12.29
CA GLY A 21 -5.47 -14.47 11.88
C GLY A 21 -4.11 -13.92 12.29
N ILE A 22 -3.12 -14.16 11.45
CA ILE A 22 -1.81 -13.51 11.56
C ILE A 22 -1.98 -12.02 11.26
N VAL A 23 -1.28 -11.16 12.01
CA VAL A 23 -1.19 -9.72 11.75
C VAL A 23 0.26 -9.26 11.86
N VAL A 24 0.62 -8.25 11.08
CA VAL A 24 1.92 -7.55 11.17
C VAL A 24 1.73 -6.26 11.97
N LEU A 25 2.56 -6.06 12.99
CA LEU A 25 2.36 -5.00 14.00
C LEU A 25 3.15 -3.71 13.72
N ASN A 26 4.29 -3.80 13.02
CA ASN A 26 5.20 -2.67 12.82
C ASN A 26 5.13 -2.05 11.41
N GLY A 27 3.98 -2.17 10.75
CA GLY A 27 3.72 -1.58 9.44
C GLY A 27 4.09 -2.48 8.27
N LEU A 28 3.75 -2.03 7.04
CA LEU A 28 3.94 -2.79 5.80
C LEU A 28 4.98 -2.13 4.87
N SER A 29 5.78 -1.22 5.39
CA SER A 29 6.82 -0.53 4.62
C SER A 29 7.98 -0.16 5.55
N HIS A 30 9.16 -0.71 5.27
CA HIS A 30 10.40 -0.38 5.94
C HIS A 30 11.35 0.23 4.89
N SER A 31 11.81 1.46 5.14
CA SER A 31 12.64 2.23 4.21
C SER A 31 14.00 2.52 4.82
N TYR A 32 15.05 2.46 4.00
CA TYR A 32 16.44 2.61 4.41
C TYR A 32 17.19 3.50 3.43
N GLN A 33 17.94 4.48 3.94
CA GLN A 33 19.01 5.14 3.19
C GLN A 33 20.26 4.26 3.28
N VAL A 34 20.81 3.84 2.14
CA VAL A 34 21.84 2.81 2.07
C VAL A 34 23.11 3.26 1.37
N GLU A 35 24.23 2.67 1.80
CA GLU A 35 25.55 2.88 1.19
C GLU A 35 26.15 1.54 0.72
N ASN A 36 27.00 1.60 -0.30
CA ASN A 36 27.69 0.45 -0.86
C ASN A 36 28.40 -0.39 0.21
N GLY A 37 28.20 -1.71 0.14
CA GLY A 37 28.87 -2.68 1.01
C GLY A 37 28.42 -2.70 2.47
N LYS A 38 27.48 -1.84 2.88
CA LYS A 38 26.98 -1.82 4.26
C LYS A 38 25.87 -2.86 4.47
N VAL A 39 25.70 -3.24 5.74
CA VAL A 39 24.65 -4.14 6.18
C VAL A 39 23.67 -3.38 7.08
N TYR A 40 22.39 -3.45 6.77
CA TYR A 40 21.30 -2.88 7.56
C TYR A 40 20.48 -4.01 8.17
N LYS A 41 19.84 -3.76 9.31
CA LYS A 41 19.02 -4.76 10.00
C LYS A 41 17.60 -4.25 10.20
N GLY A 42 16.65 -5.17 10.17
CA GLY A 42 15.26 -4.89 10.49
C GLY A 42 14.58 -6.09 11.12
N LYS A 43 13.33 -5.89 11.50
CA LYS A 43 12.48 -6.94 12.07
C LYS A 43 11.06 -6.80 11.57
N ILE A 44 10.34 -7.91 11.55
CA ILE A 44 8.91 -7.99 11.31
C ILE A 44 8.27 -8.48 12.60
N GLU A 45 7.38 -7.69 13.17
CA GLU A 45 6.63 -8.05 14.37
C GLU A 45 5.33 -8.73 13.96
N ILE A 46 5.16 -10.00 14.32
CA ILE A 46 4.05 -10.84 13.89
C ILE A 46 3.28 -11.31 15.13
N GLU A 47 1.95 -11.16 15.09
CA GLU A 47 1.05 -11.67 16.11
C GLU A 47 0.05 -12.66 15.51
N ASN A 48 -0.13 -13.80 16.18
CA ASN A 48 -1.26 -14.67 15.94
C ASN A 48 -2.43 -14.23 16.83
N THR A 49 -3.36 -13.46 16.27
CA THR A 49 -4.56 -13.01 16.99
C THR A 49 -5.62 -14.11 17.14
N GLY A 50 -5.36 -15.30 16.59
CA GLY A 50 -6.24 -16.46 16.65
C GLY A 50 -6.19 -17.23 17.96
N ASN A 51 -7.06 -18.24 18.06
CA ASN A 51 -7.18 -19.13 19.22
C ASN A 51 -6.53 -20.50 19.00
N GLN A 52 -5.86 -20.70 17.85
CA GLN A 52 -5.16 -21.93 17.48
C GLN A 52 -3.75 -21.58 17.01
N SER A 53 -2.84 -22.54 17.06
CA SER A 53 -1.51 -22.37 16.47
C SER A 53 -1.61 -22.20 14.95
N GLN A 54 -0.71 -21.40 14.37
CA GLN A 54 -0.68 -21.09 12.95
C GLN A 54 0.76 -21.12 12.43
N ASN A 55 0.98 -21.87 11.36
CA ASN A 55 2.23 -21.83 10.61
C ASN A 55 2.23 -20.63 9.67
N VAL A 56 3.36 -19.95 9.54
CA VAL A 56 3.53 -18.75 8.72
C VAL A 56 4.79 -18.87 7.91
N LYS A 57 4.64 -18.88 6.59
CA LYS A 57 5.74 -18.89 5.63
C LYS A 57 6.13 -17.44 5.32
N LEU A 58 7.43 -17.18 5.30
CA LEU A 58 8.01 -15.92 4.86
C LEU A 58 8.86 -16.15 3.61
N PHE A 59 8.65 -15.33 2.58
CA PHE A 59 9.40 -15.41 1.33
C PHE A 59 9.43 -14.08 0.60
N LEU A 60 10.42 -13.90 -0.27
CA LEU A 60 10.63 -12.67 -1.03
C LEU A 60 9.94 -12.75 -2.40
N GLN A 61 9.40 -11.62 -2.84
CA GLN A 61 8.87 -11.43 -4.19
C GLN A 61 9.20 -10.04 -4.72
N ASP A 62 9.26 -9.95 -6.04
CA ASP A 62 9.21 -8.64 -6.70
C ASP A 62 7.78 -8.10 -6.66
N TYR A 63 7.67 -6.78 -6.64
CA TYR A 63 6.41 -6.08 -6.42
C TYR A 63 6.29 -4.86 -7.35
N SER A 64 5.15 -4.74 -8.03
CA SER A 64 4.78 -3.53 -8.77
C SER A 64 3.26 -3.35 -8.79
N TYR A 65 2.81 -2.15 -9.11
CA TYR A 65 1.39 -1.82 -9.14
C TYR A 65 1.09 -0.70 -10.13
N GLN A 66 -0.17 -0.62 -10.55
CA GLN A 66 -0.68 0.42 -11.44
C GLN A 66 -1.95 1.07 -10.86
N SER A 67 -2.27 2.25 -11.36
CA SER A 67 -3.38 3.07 -10.89
C SER A 67 -4.74 2.40 -11.08
N ASP A 68 -4.88 1.51 -12.06
CA ASP A 68 -6.09 0.70 -12.28
C ASP A 68 -6.37 -0.35 -11.18
N GLY A 69 -5.50 -0.45 -10.17
CA GLY A 69 -5.60 -1.40 -9.06
C GLY A 69 -4.90 -2.72 -9.32
N THR A 70 -4.25 -2.89 -10.48
CA THR A 70 -3.45 -4.07 -10.76
C THR A 70 -2.22 -4.11 -9.87
N ILE A 71 -1.98 -5.25 -9.23
CA ILE A 71 -0.84 -5.51 -8.37
C ILE A 71 -0.16 -6.79 -8.86
N TYR A 72 1.16 -6.73 -9.05
CA TYR A 72 1.97 -7.87 -9.44
C TYR A 72 2.87 -8.28 -8.28
N TYR A 73 2.76 -9.56 -7.91
CA TYR A 73 3.71 -10.26 -7.05
C TYR A 73 4.39 -11.35 -7.88
N SER A 74 5.62 -11.10 -8.27
CA SER A 74 6.35 -11.96 -9.20
C SER A 74 7.53 -12.63 -8.52
N THR A 75 8.11 -13.63 -9.19
CA THR A 75 9.35 -14.23 -8.73
C THR A 75 10.46 -13.17 -8.65
N PRO A 76 11.43 -13.30 -7.73
CA PRO A 76 12.63 -12.48 -7.72
C PRO A 76 13.27 -12.35 -9.11
N HIS A 77 13.90 -11.21 -9.39
CA HIS A 77 14.58 -10.85 -10.65
C HIS A 77 13.70 -10.60 -11.87
N THR A 78 12.41 -10.34 -11.67
CA THR A 78 11.51 -9.83 -12.71
C THR A 78 11.45 -8.30 -12.73
N ASN A 79 11.81 -7.65 -11.64
CA ASN A 79 12.03 -6.21 -11.53
C ASN A 79 13.53 -5.89 -11.58
N SER A 80 13.93 -4.97 -12.47
CA SER A 80 15.34 -4.53 -12.61
C SER A 80 15.87 -3.80 -11.38
N LYS A 81 15.00 -3.21 -10.57
CA LYS A 81 15.33 -2.54 -9.30
C LYS A 81 15.07 -3.42 -8.07
N THR A 82 15.08 -4.73 -8.23
CA THR A 82 14.91 -5.65 -7.10
C THR A 82 16.04 -5.56 -6.08
N ASN A 83 15.71 -5.69 -4.79
CA ASN A 83 16.69 -5.89 -3.71
C ASN A 83 16.55 -7.26 -3.02
N THR A 84 15.89 -8.24 -3.66
CA THR A 84 15.66 -9.57 -3.06
C THR A 84 16.96 -10.24 -2.63
N ASP A 85 18.02 -10.16 -3.44
CA ASP A 85 19.32 -10.78 -3.12
C ASP A 85 20.05 -10.12 -1.95
N TRP A 86 19.64 -8.90 -1.59
CA TRP A 86 20.25 -8.18 -0.49
C TRP A 86 19.67 -8.69 0.83
N ILE A 87 18.47 -9.27 0.81
CA ILE A 87 17.69 -9.56 2.01
C ILE A 87 17.87 -11.02 2.43
N THR A 88 18.41 -11.21 3.63
CA THR A 88 18.46 -12.52 4.30
C THR A 88 17.62 -12.49 5.57
N MET A 89 16.68 -13.43 5.70
CA MET A 89 15.87 -13.58 6.92
C MET A 89 16.48 -14.67 7.82
N ASN A 90 16.38 -14.49 9.14
CA ASN A 90 16.84 -15.50 10.09
C ASN A 90 16.01 -16.79 10.06
N THR A 91 14.78 -16.72 9.55
CA THR A 91 13.92 -17.87 9.28
C THR A 91 12.92 -17.54 8.17
N ASN A 92 12.48 -18.57 7.44
CA ASN A 92 11.45 -18.49 6.40
C ASN A 92 10.14 -19.23 6.79
N LEU A 93 10.10 -19.83 7.98
CA LEU A 93 8.93 -20.54 8.50
C LEU A 93 8.91 -20.43 10.02
N ILE A 94 7.76 -20.04 10.56
CA ILE A 94 7.53 -19.95 12.00
C ILE A 94 6.19 -20.57 12.36
N THR A 95 6.09 -21.08 13.59
CA THR A 95 4.83 -21.55 14.17
C THR A 95 4.51 -20.64 15.35
N LEU A 96 3.40 -19.91 15.27
CA LEU A 96 2.91 -19.08 16.38
C LEU A 96 1.79 -19.82 17.08
N LYS A 97 1.93 -20.04 18.40
CA LYS A 97 0.83 -20.46 19.26
C LYS A 97 -0.28 -19.40 19.27
N ALA A 98 -1.46 -19.80 19.75
CA ALA A 98 -2.56 -18.87 19.98
C ALA A 98 -2.10 -17.65 20.80
N LYS A 99 -2.45 -16.44 20.35
CA LYS A 99 -2.10 -15.16 21.00
C LYS A 99 -0.60 -14.87 21.11
N GLN A 100 0.26 -15.64 20.45
CA GLN A 100 1.69 -15.43 20.51
C GLN A 100 2.09 -14.24 19.63
N LYS A 101 3.05 -13.45 20.14
CA LYS A 101 3.82 -12.46 19.38
C LYS A 101 5.23 -12.97 19.17
N THR A 102 5.81 -12.68 18.01
CA THR A 102 7.20 -13.01 17.71
C THR A 102 7.80 -12.01 16.73
N GLU A 103 9.11 -12.03 16.61
CA GLU A 103 9.87 -11.18 15.71
C GLU A 103 10.65 -12.06 14.73
N VAL A 104 10.57 -11.75 13.45
CA VAL A 104 11.45 -12.30 12.41
C VAL A 104 12.45 -11.22 12.03
N TYR A 105 13.73 -11.51 12.16
CA TYR A 105 14.79 -10.56 11.84
C TYR A 105 15.26 -10.76 10.40
N TYR A 106 15.62 -9.66 9.74
CA TYR A 106 16.25 -9.70 8.43
C TYR A 106 17.43 -8.73 8.37
N GLU A 107 18.38 -9.05 7.51
CA GLU A 107 19.52 -8.21 7.17
C GLU A 107 19.45 -7.83 5.69
N ILE A 108 19.90 -6.63 5.36
CA ILE A 108 20.02 -6.10 4.00
C ILE A 108 21.51 -5.89 3.74
N THR A 109 22.14 -6.79 2.97
CA THR A 109 23.53 -6.69 2.54
C THR A 109 23.59 -5.98 1.19
N VAL A 110 23.98 -4.70 1.21
CA VAL A 110 24.06 -3.89 0.00
C VAL A 110 25.28 -4.30 -0.81
N PRO A 111 25.17 -4.47 -2.15
CA PRO A 111 26.30 -4.73 -3.02
C PRO A 111 27.42 -3.70 -2.84
N ASN A 112 28.67 -4.09 -3.05
CA ASN A 112 29.83 -3.19 -2.90
C ASN A 112 29.97 -2.18 -4.05
N ASN A 113 29.36 -2.47 -5.20
CA ASN A 113 29.59 -1.78 -6.46
C ASN A 113 28.28 -1.33 -7.11
N LEU A 114 27.28 -0.95 -6.32
CA LEU A 114 26.10 -0.30 -6.84
C LEU A 114 26.51 1.04 -7.46
N SER A 115 26.16 1.24 -8.74
CA SER A 115 26.56 2.41 -9.51
C SER A 115 25.37 3.27 -9.96
N GLU A 116 24.15 2.74 -9.91
CA GLU A 116 22.95 3.45 -10.30
C GLU A 116 22.22 4.01 -9.07
N PRO A 117 22.19 5.34 -8.90
CA PRO A 117 21.37 5.99 -7.88
C PRO A 117 19.89 5.67 -8.02
N GLY A 118 19.18 5.70 -6.89
CA GLY A 118 17.73 5.52 -6.82
C GLY A 118 17.31 4.45 -5.82
N SER A 119 16.03 4.08 -5.90
CA SER A 119 15.42 3.11 -5.00
C SER A 119 15.45 1.70 -5.58
N TYR A 120 15.71 0.75 -4.71
CA TYR A 120 15.61 -0.68 -4.94
C TYR A 120 14.61 -1.27 -3.95
N TRP A 121 13.79 -2.22 -4.39
CA TRP A 121 12.71 -2.73 -3.54
C TRP A 121 12.30 -4.15 -3.86
N SER A 122 11.71 -4.79 -2.86
CA SER A 122 10.99 -6.06 -2.95
C SER A 122 9.99 -6.13 -1.80
N VAL A 123 9.24 -7.22 -1.71
CA VAL A 123 8.36 -7.47 -0.57
C VAL A 123 8.75 -8.75 0.15
N ILE A 124 8.71 -8.72 1.48
CA ILE A 124 8.64 -9.93 2.29
C ILE A 124 7.16 -10.28 2.45
N MET A 125 6.76 -11.40 1.86
CA MET A 125 5.43 -11.97 2.00
C MET A 125 5.33 -12.70 3.33
N VAL A 126 4.29 -12.39 4.11
CA VAL A 126 3.91 -13.12 5.33
C VAL A 126 2.62 -13.87 5.02
N GLU A 127 2.73 -15.17 4.85
CA GLU A 127 1.65 -16.04 4.40
C GLU A 127 1.30 -17.09 5.46
N PRO A 128 0.11 -17.03 6.08
CA PRO A 128 -0.40 -18.12 6.88
C PRO A 128 -0.56 -19.37 6.01
N VAL A 129 -0.02 -20.50 6.45
CA VAL A 129 -0.16 -21.80 5.77
C VAL A 129 -0.96 -22.76 6.65
N GLU A 130 -1.98 -23.39 6.08
CA GLU A 130 -2.76 -24.40 6.78
C GLU A 130 -2.03 -25.74 6.80
N ASP A 131 -2.20 -26.49 7.89
CA ASP A 131 -1.74 -27.88 7.93
C ASP A 131 -2.61 -28.73 7.00
N ILE A 132 -1.98 -29.52 6.13
CA ILE A 132 -2.68 -30.48 5.28
C ILE A 132 -3.36 -31.52 6.19
N LYS A 133 -4.68 -31.49 6.27
CA LYS A 133 -5.46 -32.52 6.99
C LYS A 133 -5.88 -33.61 5.99
N PRO A 134 -5.28 -34.80 6.03
CA PRO A 134 -5.50 -35.84 5.02
C PRO A 134 -6.91 -36.47 5.03
N ASN A 135 -7.83 -36.04 5.89
CA ASN A 135 -9.15 -36.65 5.98
C ASN A 135 -10.21 -35.66 6.50
N ASP A 136 -10.78 -34.85 5.60
CA ASP A 136 -12.01 -34.09 5.86
C ASP A 136 -13.12 -34.62 4.95
N SER A 137 -13.63 -35.81 5.27
CA SER A 137 -14.73 -36.48 4.55
C SER A 137 -16.10 -35.86 4.86
N LYS A 138 -16.19 -34.53 4.97
CA LYS A 138 -17.45 -33.83 5.21
C LYS A 138 -18.02 -33.36 3.87
N GLN A 139 -19.17 -33.90 3.48
CA GLN A 139 -19.94 -33.35 2.37
C GLN A 139 -20.36 -31.92 2.71
N GLY A 140 -19.94 -30.96 1.88
CA GLY A 140 -20.25 -29.55 2.03
C GLY A 140 -19.23 -28.67 1.30
N VAL A 141 -19.56 -27.39 1.12
CA VAL A 141 -18.62 -26.38 0.64
C VAL A 141 -18.06 -25.63 1.85
N SER A 142 -16.73 -25.63 2.02
CA SER A 142 -16.04 -24.81 3.01
C SER A 142 -15.31 -23.67 2.33
N ILE A 143 -15.54 -22.44 2.81
CA ILE A 143 -14.80 -21.25 2.37
C ILE A 143 -13.77 -20.90 3.45
N THR A 144 -12.49 -20.86 3.06
CA THR A 144 -11.39 -20.41 3.91
C THR A 144 -10.82 -19.12 3.34
N SER A 145 -10.72 -18.08 4.15
CA SER A 145 -10.06 -16.83 3.79
C SER A 145 -8.64 -16.80 4.37
N ILE A 146 -7.65 -16.55 3.53
CA ILE A 146 -6.24 -16.40 3.93
C ILE A 146 -5.82 -14.97 3.62
N ILE A 147 -5.44 -14.23 4.67
CA ILE A 147 -4.89 -12.88 4.54
C ILE A 147 -3.37 -12.99 4.46
N ARG A 148 -2.79 -12.45 3.38
CA ARG A 148 -1.35 -12.35 3.17
C ARG A 148 -0.92 -10.90 3.33
N TYR A 149 0.23 -10.68 3.96
CA TYR A 149 0.83 -9.35 4.05
C TYR A 149 2.04 -9.25 3.15
N ALA A 150 2.12 -8.17 2.38
CA ALA A 150 3.31 -7.82 1.60
C ALA A 150 4.00 -6.64 2.27
N ILE A 151 5.14 -6.89 2.92
CA ILE A 151 5.91 -5.86 3.61
C ILE A 151 6.96 -5.34 2.64
N GLN A 152 6.83 -4.08 2.21
CA GLN A 152 7.79 -3.45 1.30
C GLN A 152 9.10 -3.17 2.04
N ILE A 153 10.21 -3.65 1.46
CA ILE A 153 11.56 -3.31 1.89
C ILE A 153 12.16 -2.40 0.83
N ILE A 154 12.28 -1.12 1.13
CA ILE A 154 12.72 -0.08 0.19
C ILE A 154 14.10 0.41 0.64
N THR A 155 15.05 0.44 -0.28
CA THR A 155 16.44 0.86 -0.04
C THR A 155 16.81 1.94 -1.06
N ASP A 156 17.13 3.13 -0.57
CA ASP A 156 17.48 4.30 -1.38
C ASP A 156 19.00 4.47 -1.37
N PHE A 157 19.62 4.40 -2.55
CA PHE A 157 21.06 4.52 -2.74
C PHE A 157 21.40 5.80 -3.49
N ASP A 158 22.37 6.58 -3.00
CA ASP A 158 22.78 7.88 -3.56
C ASP A 158 21.56 8.75 -3.92
N SER A 159 20.57 8.83 -3.03
CA SER A 159 19.26 9.41 -3.31
C SER A 159 19.35 10.88 -3.74
N GLU A 160 20.38 11.61 -3.30
CA GLU A 160 20.65 12.98 -3.70
C GLU A 160 20.99 13.15 -5.19
N LYS A 161 21.35 12.05 -5.88
CA LYS A 161 21.63 12.00 -7.33
C LYS A 161 20.49 11.37 -8.12
N ALA A 162 19.40 10.98 -7.45
CA ALA A 162 18.21 10.41 -8.04
C ALA A 162 17.02 11.35 -7.82
N LYS A 163 16.00 11.26 -8.66
CA LYS A 163 14.78 12.08 -8.51
C LYS A 163 13.55 11.29 -8.95
N PRO A 164 12.38 11.55 -8.35
CA PRO A 164 11.13 11.11 -8.94
C PRO A 164 10.84 11.93 -10.21
N ASP A 165 10.04 11.36 -11.10
CA ASP A 165 9.47 12.07 -12.25
C ASP A 165 7.98 11.77 -12.31
N LEU A 166 7.16 12.67 -11.74
CA LEU A 166 5.73 12.45 -11.61
C LEU A 166 5.00 12.86 -12.88
N LYS A 167 4.21 11.92 -13.44
CA LYS A 167 3.38 12.12 -14.63
C LYS A 167 1.92 11.86 -14.31
N PHE A 168 1.06 12.80 -14.67
CA PHE A 168 -0.38 12.62 -14.62
C PHE A 168 -0.83 11.73 -15.80
N GLU A 169 -1.46 10.60 -15.50
CA GLU A 169 -1.90 9.62 -16.51
C GLU A 169 -3.41 9.69 -16.77
N ASP A 170 -4.20 10.04 -15.75
CA ASP A 170 -5.67 10.08 -15.82
C ASP A 170 -6.24 11.05 -14.75
N VAL A 171 -7.37 11.68 -15.07
CA VAL A 171 -8.09 12.61 -14.17
C VAL A 171 -9.58 12.41 -14.37
N LYS A 172 -10.29 11.99 -13.31
CA LYS A 172 -11.73 11.74 -13.36
C LYS A 172 -12.42 12.06 -12.05
N ILE A 173 -13.70 12.39 -12.12
CA ILE A 173 -14.55 12.62 -10.95
C ILE A 173 -15.50 11.43 -10.82
N GLU A 174 -15.54 10.84 -9.63
CA GLU A 174 -16.44 9.74 -9.29
C GLU A 174 -17.17 10.03 -7.98
N LYS A 175 -18.35 9.44 -7.81
CA LYS A 175 -19.13 9.53 -6.58
C LYS A 175 -18.87 8.31 -5.72
N GLU A 176 -18.36 8.50 -4.51
CA GLU A 176 -18.05 7.43 -3.56
C GLU A 176 -18.65 7.76 -2.19
N GLU A 177 -19.48 6.87 -1.65
CA GLU A 177 -20.09 7.03 -0.32
C GLU A 177 -20.81 8.39 -0.11
N GLY A 178 -21.42 8.92 -1.18
CA GLY A 178 -22.12 10.22 -1.16
C GLY A 178 -21.21 11.44 -1.30
N LYS A 179 -19.90 11.26 -1.49
CA LYS A 179 -18.92 12.32 -1.75
C LYS A 179 -18.57 12.39 -3.22
N GLN A 180 -18.20 13.58 -3.70
CA GLN A 180 -17.56 13.74 -5.00
C GLN A 180 -16.04 13.70 -4.84
N ILE A 181 -15.43 12.69 -5.45
CA ILE A 181 -14.00 12.42 -5.35
C ILE A 181 -13.37 12.64 -6.72
N LEU A 182 -12.41 13.56 -6.78
CA LEU A 182 -11.51 13.69 -7.90
C LEU A 182 -10.40 12.64 -7.73
N LYS A 183 -10.33 11.69 -8.67
CA LYS A 183 -9.28 10.69 -8.78
C LYS A 183 -8.24 11.15 -9.80
N VAL A 184 -6.99 11.21 -9.37
CA VAL A 184 -5.85 11.63 -10.20
C VAL A 184 -4.85 10.47 -10.26
N ALA A 185 -4.68 9.84 -11.42
CA ALA A 185 -3.65 8.82 -11.59
C ALA A 185 -2.30 9.51 -11.80
N ILE A 186 -1.34 9.20 -10.93
CA ILE A 186 0.03 9.71 -11.00
C ILE A 186 0.97 8.53 -11.08
N ALA A 187 1.82 8.52 -12.10
CA ALA A 187 2.94 7.61 -12.26
C ALA A 187 4.24 8.25 -11.84
N ASN A 188 5.14 7.45 -11.26
CA ASN A 188 6.53 7.84 -11.06
C ASN A 188 7.38 7.19 -12.15
N LYS A 189 7.80 7.96 -13.14
CA LYS A 189 8.69 7.54 -14.23
C LYS A 189 10.17 7.74 -13.89
N GLY A 190 10.47 8.28 -12.71
CA GLY A 190 11.83 8.47 -12.21
C GLY A 190 12.43 7.18 -11.67
N ASN A 191 13.52 7.32 -10.92
CA ASN A 191 14.25 6.22 -10.30
C ASN A 191 14.26 6.25 -8.77
N LEU A 192 13.64 7.26 -8.14
CA LEU A 192 13.56 7.39 -6.69
C LEU A 192 12.11 7.22 -6.22
N TYR A 193 11.91 6.40 -5.20
CA TYR A 193 10.66 6.31 -4.45
C TYR A 193 10.36 7.65 -3.80
N CYS A 194 9.10 8.05 -3.84
CA CYS A 194 8.64 9.25 -3.15
C CYS A 194 7.25 9.03 -2.57
N LYS A 195 6.77 10.00 -1.80
CA LYS A 195 5.44 9.98 -1.18
C LYS A 195 4.71 11.27 -1.55
N PRO A 196 4.24 11.40 -2.80
CA PRO A 196 3.63 12.64 -3.23
C PRO A 196 2.26 12.86 -2.60
N THR A 197 1.86 14.13 -2.58
CA THR A 197 0.49 14.58 -2.38
C THR A 197 -0.01 15.22 -3.68
N ALA A 198 -1.24 14.92 -4.08
CA ALA A 198 -1.91 15.60 -5.18
C ALA A 198 -2.75 16.75 -4.61
N ASN A 199 -2.55 17.96 -5.13
CA ASN A 199 -3.28 19.16 -4.79
C ASN A 199 -4.01 19.67 -6.03
N ILE A 200 -5.17 20.28 -5.84
CA ILE A 200 -5.88 20.96 -6.91
C ILE A 200 -6.29 22.37 -6.48
N GLU A 201 -5.90 23.35 -7.29
CA GLU A 201 -6.41 24.71 -7.20
C GLU A 201 -7.53 24.90 -8.22
N ILE A 202 -8.72 25.29 -7.76
CA ILE A 202 -9.92 25.39 -8.59
C ILE A 202 -10.31 26.86 -8.76
N TYR A 203 -10.59 27.26 -10.00
CA TYR A 203 -10.95 28.61 -10.39
C TYR A 203 -12.27 28.64 -11.15
N ASN A 204 -13.08 29.66 -10.86
CA ASN A 204 -14.27 29.94 -11.63
C ASN A 204 -13.90 30.23 -13.09
N LYS A 205 -14.47 29.48 -14.04
CA LYS A 205 -14.13 29.60 -15.47
C LYS A 205 -14.46 30.97 -16.08
N LYS A 206 -15.46 31.69 -15.53
CA LYS A 206 -15.93 32.98 -16.05
C LYS A 206 -15.19 34.16 -15.40
N THR A 207 -15.02 34.14 -14.08
CA THR A 207 -14.46 35.27 -13.32
C THR A 207 -12.96 35.16 -13.06
N GLY A 208 -12.38 33.95 -13.16
CA GLY A 208 -11.00 33.68 -12.77
C GLY A 208 -10.76 33.63 -11.27
N GLU A 209 -11.80 33.78 -10.46
CA GLU A 209 -11.71 33.75 -9.00
C GLU A 209 -11.30 32.35 -8.50
N LYS A 210 -10.33 32.29 -7.56
CA LYS A 210 -9.93 31.04 -6.89
C LYS A 210 -10.99 30.63 -5.88
N LEU A 211 -11.62 29.47 -6.11
CA LEU A 211 -12.69 28.93 -5.27
C LEU A 211 -12.17 28.08 -4.12
N GLY A 212 -11.01 27.46 -4.28
CA GLY A 212 -10.41 26.65 -3.22
C GLY A 212 -9.16 25.91 -3.62
N ASN A 213 -8.53 25.29 -2.62
CA ASN A 213 -7.46 24.32 -2.77
C ASN A 213 -7.84 23.06 -1.96
N PHE A 214 -7.72 21.90 -2.59
CA PHE A 214 -8.03 20.60 -1.99
C PHE A 214 -6.88 19.64 -2.25
N SER A 215 -6.60 18.77 -1.28
CA SER A 215 -5.47 17.87 -1.33
C SER A 215 -5.86 16.44 -1.03
N SER A 216 -5.08 15.50 -1.58
CA SER A 216 -5.13 14.09 -1.20
C SER A 216 -4.36 13.87 0.10
N GLN A 217 -4.45 12.66 0.64
CA GLN A 217 -3.42 12.18 1.57
C GLN A 217 -2.13 11.88 0.79
N ALA A 218 -0.98 11.98 1.46
CA ALA A 218 0.28 11.52 0.91
C ALA A 218 0.26 10.00 0.74
N SER A 219 0.84 9.49 -0.35
CA SER A 219 0.92 8.05 -0.59
C SER A 219 2.22 7.67 -1.28
N GLY A 220 2.87 6.59 -0.81
CA GLY A 220 4.11 6.11 -1.40
C GLY A 220 3.95 5.65 -2.84
N LEU A 221 4.89 6.03 -3.71
CA LEU A 221 4.88 5.77 -5.13
C LEU A 221 6.27 5.29 -5.59
N LEU A 222 6.36 4.00 -5.92
CA LEU A 222 7.60 3.36 -6.36
C LEU A 222 7.95 3.76 -7.79
N PRO A 223 9.25 3.74 -8.17
CA PRO A 223 9.66 3.91 -9.56
C PRO A 223 8.90 2.94 -10.50
N GLN A 224 8.54 3.44 -11.68
CA GLN A 224 7.82 2.70 -12.74
C GLN A 224 6.45 2.14 -12.33
N THR A 225 5.82 2.72 -11.30
CA THR A 225 4.45 2.38 -10.85
C THR A 225 3.52 3.59 -10.93
N SER A 226 2.21 3.36 -10.84
CA SER A 226 1.21 4.43 -10.75
C SER A 226 0.13 4.16 -9.71
N LYS A 227 -0.47 5.22 -9.16
CA LYS A 227 -1.58 5.17 -8.18
C LYS A 227 -2.61 6.26 -8.43
N TYR A 228 -3.85 5.99 -8.05
CA TYR A 228 -4.84 7.05 -7.87
C TYR A 228 -4.62 7.77 -6.54
N PHE A 229 -4.64 9.10 -6.62
CA PHE A 229 -4.74 10.02 -5.50
C PHE A 229 -6.17 10.57 -5.46
N TYR A 230 -6.76 10.57 -4.27
CA TYR A 230 -8.18 10.85 -4.07
C TYR A 230 -8.32 12.20 -3.37
N ILE A 231 -9.03 13.13 -4.00
CA ILE A 231 -9.25 14.48 -3.49
C ILE A 231 -10.76 14.69 -3.32
N ASP A 232 -11.19 14.98 -2.11
CA ASP A 232 -12.60 15.28 -1.82
C ASP A 232 -12.94 16.71 -2.29
N ILE A 233 -13.72 16.79 -3.35
CA ILE A 233 -14.20 18.05 -3.94
C ILE A 233 -15.69 18.28 -3.68
N SER A 234 -16.29 17.60 -2.70
CA SER A 234 -17.73 17.66 -2.41
C SER A 234 -18.23 19.07 -2.04
N LYS A 235 -17.32 19.97 -1.65
CA LYS A 235 -17.63 21.37 -1.34
C LYS A 235 -17.76 22.26 -2.58
N ILE A 236 -17.38 21.76 -3.76
CA ILE A 236 -17.44 22.49 -5.01
C ILE A 236 -18.83 22.32 -5.63
N PRO A 237 -19.55 23.43 -5.89
CA PRO A 237 -20.83 23.37 -6.60
C PRO A 237 -20.69 22.75 -7.99
N PRO A 238 -21.77 22.23 -8.56
CA PRO A 238 -21.72 21.80 -9.95
C PRO A 238 -21.67 22.93 -10.97
N GLU A 239 -20.52 23.06 -11.63
CA GLU A 239 -20.29 23.90 -12.80
C GLU A 239 -19.00 23.45 -13.53
N LYS A 240 -18.60 24.20 -14.57
CA LYS A 240 -17.31 24.05 -15.25
C LYS A 240 -16.26 24.98 -14.63
N TYR A 241 -15.08 24.44 -14.38
CA TYR A 241 -13.97 25.12 -13.73
C TYR A 241 -12.68 25.00 -14.54
N ASN A 242 -11.81 25.99 -14.41
CA ASN A 242 -10.40 25.82 -14.73
C ASN A 242 -9.69 25.39 -13.46
N ALA A 243 -8.75 24.46 -13.54
CA ALA A 243 -8.00 24.03 -12.38
C ALA A 243 -6.54 23.72 -12.70
N VAL A 244 -5.72 23.78 -11.66
CA VAL A 244 -4.31 23.39 -11.72
C VAL A 244 -4.10 22.25 -10.74
N LEU A 245 -3.75 21.08 -11.28
CA LEU A 245 -3.28 19.95 -10.50
C LEU A 245 -1.79 20.11 -10.21
N ILE A 246 -1.38 19.84 -8.98
CA ILE A 246 0.01 19.93 -8.53
C ILE A 246 0.32 18.67 -7.72
N ALA A 247 1.27 17.88 -8.19
CA ALA A 247 1.84 16.77 -7.43
C ALA A 247 3.16 17.23 -6.80
N THR A 248 3.27 17.10 -5.49
CA THR A 248 4.46 17.53 -4.73
C THR A 248 4.93 16.39 -3.84
N ASP A 249 6.23 16.08 -3.86
CA ASP A 249 6.83 15.10 -2.95
C ASP A 249 7.38 15.74 -1.67
N GLU A 250 7.99 14.89 -0.83
CA GLU A 250 8.54 15.26 0.49
C GLU A 250 9.75 16.22 0.38
N GLU A 251 10.36 16.35 -0.80
CA GLU A 251 11.50 17.22 -1.10
C GLU A 251 11.10 18.48 -1.89
N GLU A 252 9.80 18.79 -1.93
CA GLU A 252 9.23 19.93 -2.66
C GLU A 252 9.43 19.88 -4.19
N ASN A 253 9.75 18.71 -4.77
CA ASN A 253 9.71 18.54 -6.22
C ASN A 253 8.25 18.63 -6.67
N ALA A 254 7.93 19.61 -7.52
CA ALA A 254 6.57 19.91 -7.94
C ALA A 254 6.35 19.69 -9.44
N PHE A 255 5.23 19.05 -9.78
CA PHE A 255 4.81 18.75 -11.15
C PHE A 255 3.37 19.22 -11.32
N ALA A 256 3.09 20.01 -12.38
CA ALA A 256 1.79 20.64 -12.55
C ALA A 256 1.13 20.31 -13.89
N LEU A 257 -0.21 20.25 -13.89
CA LEU A 257 -1.06 20.05 -15.06
C LEU A 257 -2.27 20.98 -14.98
N ASN A 258 -2.50 21.77 -16.04
CA ASN A 258 -3.74 22.52 -16.19
C ASN A 258 -4.84 21.59 -16.70
N VAL A 259 -6.01 21.61 -16.06
CA VAL A 259 -7.18 20.80 -16.45
C VAL A 259 -8.45 21.64 -16.46
N GLU A 260 -9.39 21.29 -17.31
CA GLU A 260 -10.77 21.73 -17.17
C GLU A 260 -11.55 20.68 -16.38
N LEU A 261 -12.30 21.10 -15.38
CA LEU A 261 -13.17 20.22 -14.60
C LEU A 261 -14.63 20.51 -14.90
N GLU A 262 -15.43 19.47 -15.09
CA GLU A 262 -16.88 19.56 -15.13
C GLU A 262 -17.45 18.81 -13.92
N VAL A 263 -17.86 19.56 -12.90
CA VAL A 263 -18.56 19.03 -11.73
C VAL A 263 -20.04 19.00 -12.08
N LYS A 264 -20.65 17.82 -12.08
CA LYS A 264 -22.05 17.65 -12.47
C LYS A 264 -22.95 17.57 -11.24
N ASN A 265 -24.15 18.13 -11.37
CA ASN A 265 -25.27 17.74 -10.50
C ASN A 265 -25.73 16.38 -11.01
N ASP A 266 -26.03 15.48 -10.08
CA ASP A 266 -26.94 14.38 -10.41
C ASP A 266 -28.37 14.94 -10.52
#